data_AF-A0A6B3G885-F1
#
_entry.id   AF-A0A6B3G885-F1
#
_cell.length_a   1.000
_cell.length_b   1.000
_cell.length_c   1.000
_cell.angle_alpha   90.00
_cell.angle_beta   90.00
_cell.angle_gamma   90.00
#
_symmetry.space_group_name_H-M   'P 1'
#
loop_
_entity.id
_entity.type
_entity.pdbx_description
1 polymer ?
#
loop_
_entity_poly.entity_id
_entity_poly.type
_entity_poly.pdbx_seq_one_letter_code
_entity_poly.pdbx_strand_id
1 'polypeptide(L)'
;AVAAPYGPLSLTGTHWLSDYPEGRIPAVPGRWREDGDEVVLTAAPEDGIVVDGKPLTGEVRLGADRGPIDDSRVVQGERRLVVLRREGLWAVRDFDPGSPARHAFSTIEATPYDPRWTLSGTF
;
A
#
# COMPACT_ATOMS: atom_id res chain seq x y z
N ALA A 1 14.56 -2.40 7.52
CA ALA A 1 14.30 -3.45 8.53
C ALA A 1 12.84 -3.88 8.46
N VAL A 2 12.50 -5.10 8.89
CA VAL A 2 11.12 -5.65 8.83
C VAL A 2 10.12 -4.78 9.60
N ALA A 3 10.51 -4.29 10.78
CA ALA A 3 9.71 -3.41 11.64
C ALA A 3 10.05 -1.90 11.47
N ALA A 4 10.64 -1.48 10.35
CA ALA A 4 10.77 -0.06 10.04
C ALA A 4 9.37 0.61 9.91
N PRO A 5 9.22 1.93 10.11
CA PRO A 5 7.90 2.60 10.06
C PRO A 5 7.09 2.31 8.79
N TYR A 6 7.75 2.22 7.64
CA TYR A 6 7.13 1.83 6.37
C TYR A 6 7.69 0.51 5.82
N GLY A 7 8.10 -0.40 6.72
CA GLY A 7 8.59 -1.73 6.38
C GLY A 7 7.47 -2.74 6.13
N PRO A 8 7.78 -4.00 5.81
CA PRO A 8 6.78 -5.03 5.53
C PRO A 8 5.67 -5.18 6.58
N LEU A 9 5.98 -5.02 7.87
CA LEU A 9 4.96 -5.16 8.94
C LEU A 9 4.05 -3.95 9.13
N SER A 10 4.32 -2.83 8.46
CA SER A 10 3.38 -1.72 8.41
C SER A 10 2.33 -1.90 7.33
N LEU A 11 2.48 -2.87 6.40
CA LEU A 11 1.45 -3.16 5.40
C LEU A 11 0.23 -3.80 6.05
N THR A 12 -0.85 -3.04 6.18
CA THR A 12 -2.12 -3.45 6.77
C THR A 12 -3.12 -3.95 5.73
N GLY A 13 -2.93 -3.60 4.46
CA GLY A 13 -3.81 -4.07 3.38
C GLY A 13 -3.22 -3.94 1.98
N THR A 14 -3.54 -4.89 1.11
CA THR A 14 -3.41 -4.77 -0.35
C THR A 14 -4.80 -4.94 -0.95
N HIS A 15 -5.32 -3.89 -1.57
CA HIS A 15 -6.69 -3.82 -2.07
C HIS A 15 -6.68 -3.72 -3.59
N TRP A 16 -7.09 -4.77 -4.28
CA TRP A 16 -7.25 -4.75 -5.73
C TRP A 16 -8.52 -3.98 -6.10
N LEU A 17 -8.43 -2.99 -6.98
CA LEU A 17 -9.57 -2.13 -7.30
C LEU A 17 -10.71 -2.89 -7.99
N SER A 18 -10.39 -4.00 -8.67
CA SER A 18 -11.36 -4.92 -9.27
C SER A 18 -12.32 -5.53 -8.24
N ASP A 19 -11.90 -5.66 -6.98
CA ASP A 19 -12.71 -6.21 -5.90
C ASP A 19 -13.67 -5.17 -5.29
N TYR A 20 -13.50 -3.88 -5.66
CA TYR A 20 -14.26 -2.74 -5.15
C TYR A 20 -14.76 -1.85 -6.30
N PRO A 21 -15.64 -2.33 -7.19
CA PRO A 21 -16.07 -1.62 -8.40
C PRO A 21 -16.76 -0.27 -8.12
N GLU A 22 -17.38 -0.10 -6.95
CA GLU A 22 -17.96 1.16 -6.45
C GLU A 22 -16.91 2.16 -5.92
N GLY A 23 -15.66 1.74 -5.89
CA GLY A 23 -14.48 2.48 -5.47
C GLY A 23 -14.34 2.72 -3.97
N ARG A 24 -15.07 1.99 -3.13
CA ARG A 24 -14.96 2.07 -1.67
C ARG A 24 -14.13 0.93 -1.13
N ILE A 25 -12.90 1.23 -0.73
CA ILE A 25 -12.02 0.27 -0.07
C ILE A 25 -12.25 0.34 1.45
N PRO A 26 -12.43 -0.80 2.14
CA PRO A 26 -12.55 -0.83 3.60
C PRO A 26 -11.35 -0.18 4.29
N ALA A 27 -11.61 0.72 5.24
CA ALA A 27 -10.61 1.42 6.05
C ALA A 27 -9.58 2.28 5.28
N VAL A 28 -9.81 2.53 3.99
CA VAL A 28 -9.02 3.46 3.17
C VAL A 28 -9.93 4.62 2.75
N PRO A 29 -9.61 5.88 3.11
CA PRO A 29 -10.47 7.02 2.84
C PRO A 29 -10.53 7.39 1.35
N GLY A 30 -11.53 8.17 0.98
CA GLY A 30 -11.81 8.54 -0.40
C GLY A 30 -12.47 7.44 -1.24
N ARG A 31 -12.59 7.71 -2.54
CA ARG A 31 -13.06 6.76 -3.56
C ARG A 31 -12.00 6.54 -4.62
N TRP A 32 -11.74 5.29 -4.94
CA TRP A 32 -10.66 4.85 -5.80
C TRP A 32 -11.22 4.08 -7.00
N ARG A 33 -10.95 4.54 -8.21
CA ARG A 33 -11.46 3.88 -9.43
C ARG A 33 -10.35 3.77 -10.46
N GLU A 34 -10.35 2.65 -11.17
CA GLU A 34 -9.50 2.44 -12.34
C GLU A 34 -9.99 3.31 -13.52
N ASP A 35 -9.07 3.98 -14.20
CA ASP A 35 -9.34 4.70 -15.45
C ASP A 35 -8.20 4.44 -16.44
N GLY A 36 -8.29 3.33 -17.17
CA GLY A 36 -7.28 2.91 -18.14
C GLY A 36 -5.93 2.61 -17.49
N ASP A 37 -4.95 3.48 -17.75
CA ASP A 37 -3.58 3.40 -17.21
C ASP A 37 -3.34 4.30 -16.00
N GLU A 38 -4.40 4.81 -15.39
CA GLU A 38 -4.37 5.59 -14.16
C GLU A 38 -5.42 5.12 -13.14
N VAL A 39 -5.28 5.62 -11.92
CA VAL A 39 -6.27 5.54 -10.85
C VAL A 39 -6.81 6.94 -10.57
N VAL A 40 -8.13 7.07 -10.52
CA VAL A 40 -8.82 8.27 -10.09
C VAL A 40 -9.14 8.15 -8.60
N LEU A 41 -8.63 9.09 -7.82
CA LEU A 41 -8.96 9.27 -6.41
C LEU A 41 -9.86 10.49 -6.24
N THR A 42 -11.06 10.29 -5.69
CA THR A 42 -11.94 11.37 -5.23
C THR A 42 -11.92 11.44 -3.70
N ALA A 43 -11.70 12.60 -3.12
CA ALA A 43 -11.72 12.79 -1.66
C ALA A 43 -12.47 14.06 -1.25
N ALA A 44 -13.08 14.03 -0.08
CA ALA A 44 -13.66 15.19 0.60
C ALA A 44 -12.68 15.74 1.66
N PRO A 45 -12.84 16.99 2.12
CA PRO A 45 -11.93 17.56 3.13
C PRO A 45 -11.82 16.71 4.41
N GLU A 46 -12.92 16.09 4.83
CA GLU A 46 -13.00 15.21 6.01
C GLU A 46 -12.22 13.90 5.86
N ASP A 47 -11.89 13.46 4.64
CA ASP A 47 -11.06 12.28 4.40
C ASP A 47 -9.59 12.53 4.86
N GLY A 48 -9.18 13.81 4.95
CA GLY A 48 -7.84 14.19 5.43
C GLY A 48 -6.72 13.73 4.51
N ILE A 49 -7.00 13.51 3.22
CA ILE A 49 -6.02 13.05 2.24
C ILE A 49 -5.15 14.23 1.78
N VAL A 50 -3.85 13.99 1.71
CA VAL A 50 -2.85 14.88 1.12
C VAL A 50 -2.22 14.19 -0.08
N VAL A 51 -2.13 14.89 -1.20
CA VAL A 51 -1.47 14.41 -2.42
C VAL A 51 -0.34 15.36 -2.81
N ASP A 52 0.87 14.83 -2.98
CA ASP A 52 2.08 15.60 -3.31
C ASP A 52 2.27 16.82 -2.37
N GLY A 53 2.01 16.61 -1.07
CA GLY A 53 2.13 17.63 -0.02
C GLY A 53 0.98 18.66 0.05
N LYS A 54 -0.07 18.51 -0.74
CA LYS A 54 -1.23 19.42 -0.75
C LYS A 54 -2.52 18.70 -0.32
N PRO A 55 -3.34 19.27 0.57
CA PRO A 55 -4.65 18.71 0.89
C PRO A 55 -5.50 18.51 -0.36
N LEU A 56 -6.10 17.34 -0.50
CA LEU A 56 -6.97 16.99 -1.62
C LEU A 56 -8.44 17.23 -1.27
N THR A 57 -9.12 17.97 -2.14
CA THR A 57 -10.58 18.06 -2.20
C THR A 57 -11.00 17.93 -3.65
N GLY A 58 -11.89 16.99 -3.96
CA GLY A 58 -12.28 16.65 -5.33
C GLY A 58 -11.44 15.49 -5.88
N GLU A 59 -11.09 15.55 -7.16
CA GLU A 59 -10.48 14.43 -7.89
C GLU A 59 -9.02 14.67 -8.26
N VAL A 60 -8.23 13.60 -8.25
CA VAL A 60 -6.87 13.56 -8.79
C VAL A 60 -6.62 12.25 -9.55
N ARG A 61 -5.75 12.31 -10.56
CA ARG A 61 -5.27 11.15 -11.32
C ARG A 61 -3.88 10.73 -10.83
N LEU A 62 -3.73 9.42 -10.64
CA LEU A 62 -2.55 8.81 -10.06
C LEU A 62 -2.06 7.68 -10.97
N GLY A 63 -0.80 7.77 -11.37
CA GLY A 63 -0.08 6.59 -11.85
C GLY A 63 0.42 5.74 -10.67
N ALA A 64 1.01 4.58 -10.99
CA ALA A 64 1.69 3.77 -9.99
C ALA A 64 2.86 4.53 -9.36
N ASP A 65 2.97 4.47 -8.04
CA ASP A 65 4.15 4.91 -7.31
C ASP A 65 5.38 4.10 -7.73
N ARG A 66 6.50 4.78 -7.91
CA ARG A 66 7.78 4.17 -8.35
C ARG A 66 8.92 4.33 -7.35
N GLY A 67 8.71 5.14 -6.31
CA GLY A 67 9.70 5.46 -5.30
C GLY A 67 9.59 4.59 -4.04
N PRO A 68 10.40 4.91 -3.02
CA PRO A 68 10.22 4.41 -1.66
C PRO A 68 8.80 4.62 -1.12
N ILE A 69 8.37 3.80 -0.17
CA ILE A 69 7.00 3.86 0.40
C ILE A 69 6.75 5.17 1.16
N ASP A 70 7.78 5.71 1.81
CA ASP A 70 7.75 7.00 2.51
C ASP A 70 7.47 8.18 1.58
N ASP A 71 7.84 8.05 0.31
CA ASP A 71 7.62 9.02 -0.77
C ASP A 71 6.28 8.83 -1.50
N SER A 72 5.38 7.95 -0.98
CA SER A 72 4.05 7.74 -1.55
C SER A 72 3.35 9.07 -1.78
N ARG A 73 2.82 9.27 -2.99
CA ARG A 73 2.16 10.53 -3.35
C ARG A 73 0.95 10.82 -2.50
N VAL A 74 0.22 9.77 -2.09
CA VAL A 74 -1.00 9.88 -1.28
C VAL A 74 -0.72 9.53 0.17
N VAL A 75 -1.08 10.45 1.06
CA VAL A 75 -0.86 10.38 2.51
C VAL A 75 -2.17 10.65 3.24
N GLN A 76 -2.43 9.91 4.33
CA GLN A 76 -3.48 10.21 5.29
C GLN A 76 -2.91 10.18 6.71
N GLY A 77 -2.69 11.36 7.31
CA GLY A 77 -1.94 11.45 8.57
C GLY A 77 -0.54 10.85 8.40
N GLU A 78 -0.22 9.79 9.15
CA GLU A 78 1.04 9.05 9.01
C GLU A 78 0.95 7.88 8.02
N ARG A 79 -0.24 7.48 7.58
CA ARG A 79 -0.41 6.36 6.64
C ARG A 79 0.04 6.73 5.24
N ARG A 80 0.60 5.76 4.52
CA ARG A 80 0.99 5.88 3.11
C ARG A 80 0.08 5.00 2.26
N LEU A 81 -0.64 5.60 1.32
CA LEU A 81 -1.54 4.91 0.41
C LEU A 81 -0.85 4.78 -0.94
N VAL A 82 -0.23 3.63 -1.17
CA VAL A 82 0.64 3.38 -2.33
C VAL A 82 -0.17 2.79 -3.47
N VAL A 83 -0.20 3.47 -4.61
CA VAL A 83 -0.83 2.98 -5.84
C VAL A 83 0.17 2.10 -6.58
N LEU A 84 -0.24 0.90 -6.96
CA LEU A 84 0.59 -0.01 -7.74
C LEU A 84 -0.18 -0.64 -8.90
N ARG A 85 0.56 -1.04 -9.93
CA ARG A 85 0.06 -1.85 -11.02
C ARG A 85 0.84 -3.15 -11.11
N ARG A 86 0.13 -4.29 -11.11
CA ARG A 86 0.74 -5.62 -11.21
C ARG A 86 -0.09 -6.48 -12.13
N GLU A 87 0.57 -7.08 -13.12
CA GLU A 87 -0.09 -7.98 -14.10
C GLU A 87 -1.32 -7.34 -14.77
N GLY A 88 -1.24 -6.03 -15.02
CA GLY A 88 -2.31 -5.24 -15.64
C GLY A 88 -3.36 -4.68 -14.65
N LEU A 89 -3.43 -5.22 -13.43
CA LEU A 89 -4.41 -4.85 -12.40
C LEU A 89 -3.90 -3.73 -11.48
N TRP A 90 -4.81 -2.87 -11.04
CA TRP A 90 -4.56 -1.78 -10.09
C TRP A 90 -4.83 -2.21 -8.65
N ALA A 91 -3.98 -1.76 -7.74
CA ALA A 91 -4.20 -1.90 -6.31
C ALA A 91 -3.75 -0.67 -5.53
N VAL A 92 -4.36 -0.51 -4.35
CA VAL A 92 -3.93 0.43 -3.32
C VAL A 92 -3.40 -0.39 -2.15
N ARG A 93 -2.18 -0.10 -1.73
CA ARG A 93 -1.60 -0.63 -0.49
C ARG A 93 -1.69 0.41 0.60
N ASP A 94 -2.11 -0.04 1.77
CA ASP A 94 -2.19 0.76 2.96
C ASP A 94 -1.04 0.39 3.90
N PHE A 95 -0.12 1.34 4.10
CA PHE A 95 0.96 1.21 5.05
C PHE A 95 0.69 2.11 6.26
N ASP A 96 0.50 1.49 7.42
CA ASP A 96 0.29 2.13 8.71
C ASP A 96 1.52 1.95 9.62
N PRO A 97 2.30 3.01 9.90
CA PRO A 97 3.42 2.94 10.83
C PRO A 97 3.02 2.60 12.26
N GLY A 98 1.75 2.80 12.62
CA GLY A 98 1.11 2.38 13.88
C GLY A 98 0.60 0.93 13.89
N SER A 99 0.87 0.14 12.84
CA SER A 99 0.42 -1.26 12.71
C SER A 99 0.72 -2.10 13.96
N PRO A 100 -0.28 -2.78 14.55
CA PRO A 100 -0.06 -3.67 15.68
C PRO A 100 0.96 -4.78 15.39
N ALA A 101 1.00 -5.30 14.16
CA ALA A 101 1.96 -6.33 13.77
C ALA A 101 3.40 -5.82 13.85
N ARG A 102 3.63 -4.55 13.48
CA ARG A 102 4.94 -3.90 13.63
C ARG A 102 5.32 -3.72 15.09
N HIS A 103 4.38 -3.30 15.94
CA HIS A 103 4.64 -3.06 17.36
C HIS A 103 4.78 -4.35 18.18
N ALA A 104 4.15 -5.43 17.76
CA ALA A 104 4.24 -6.74 18.41
C ALA A 104 5.46 -7.56 17.96
N PHE A 105 6.17 -7.14 16.91
CA PHE A 105 7.28 -7.88 16.34
C PHE A 105 8.53 -7.84 17.21
N SER A 106 9.03 -9.02 17.57
CA SER A 106 10.25 -9.19 18.37
C SER A 106 11.42 -9.73 17.53
N THR A 107 11.21 -10.84 16.82
CA THR A 107 12.24 -11.51 16.02
C THR A 107 11.61 -12.41 14.96
N ILE A 108 12.42 -12.84 13.99
CA ILE A 108 12.11 -13.99 13.13
C ILE A 108 12.91 -15.16 13.66
N GLU A 109 12.23 -16.24 14.02
CA GLU A 109 12.90 -17.50 14.35
C GLU A 109 13.60 -18.04 13.11
N ALA A 110 14.91 -18.27 13.23
CA ALA A 110 15.72 -18.83 12.17
C ALA A 110 16.38 -20.12 12.66
N THR A 111 16.15 -21.21 11.95
CA THR A 111 16.84 -22.48 12.19
C THR A 111 18.16 -22.51 11.39
N PRO A 112 19.16 -23.32 11.82
CA PRO A 112 20.38 -23.49 11.05
C PRO A 112 20.10 -24.04 9.65
N TYR A 113 20.97 -23.71 8.69
CA TYR A 113 20.95 -24.31 7.35
C TYR A 113 21.00 -25.84 7.44
N ASP A 114 20.19 -26.50 6.62
CA ASP A 114 20.16 -27.95 6.52
C ASP A 114 20.15 -28.38 5.04
N PRO A 115 21.23 -29.02 4.55
CA PRO A 115 21.39 -29.33 3.14
C PRO A 115 20.31 -30.28 2.60
N ARG A 116 19.60 -31.02 3.46
CA ARG A 116 18.53 -31.92 3.01
C ARG A 116 17.31 -31.19 2.43
N TRP A 117 17.15 -29.90 2.70
CA TRP A 117 16.09 -29.07 2.10
C TRP A 117 16.52 -28.43 0.77
N THR A 118 17.72 -28.73 0.26
CA THR A 118 18.22 -28.21 -1.01
C THR A 118 17.69 -29.04 -2.17
N LEU A 119 17.07 -28.39 -3.17
CA LEU A 119 16.58 -29.00 -4.41
C LEU A 119 17.18 -28.28 -5.63
N SER A 120 17.47 -29.02 -6.69
CA SER A 120 17.86 -28.43 -7.98
C SER A 120 16.63 -27.98 -8.76
N GLY A 121 16.60 -26.72 -9.19
CA GLY A 121 15.55 -26.18 -10.07
C GLY A 121 15.90 -26.33 -11.55
N THR A 122 14.88 -26.55 -12.39
CA THR A 122 14.97 -26.38 -13.86
C THR A 122 14.03 -25.22 -14.22
N PHE A 123 14.48 -24.32 -15.11
CA PHE A 123 13.80 -23.07 -15.45
C PHE A 123 13.50 -23.01 -16.94
#